data_AF-A0A8S0FZZ4-F1
#
_entry.id   AF-A0A8S0FZZ4-F1
#
_cell.length_a   1.000
_cell.length_b   1.000
_cell.length_c   1.000
_cell.angle_alpha   90.00
_cell.angle_beta   90.00
_cell.angle_gamma   90.00
#
_symmetry.space_group_name_H-M   'P 1'
#
loop_
_entity.id
_entity.type
_entity.pdbx_description
1 polymer ?
#
loop_
_entity_poly.entity_id
_entity_poly.type
_entity_poly.pdbx_seq_one_letter_code
_entity_poly.pdbx_strand_id
1 'polypeptide(L)'
;MSRAALGEKICRFLGELTRQVLLCAMPDALYLSGGDVAMATASALGATGFRITGKVAQCVPYGHFLGGVWSRSVMTKAGGFGDETTLHQVLNFIEEKRSE
;
A
#
# COMPACT_ATOMS: atom_id res chain seq x y z
N MET A 1 -19.46 -11.68 16.15
CA MET A 1 -18.94 -11.32 14.80
C MET A 1 -17.98 -12.43 14.38
N SER A 2 -17.97 -12.87 13.11
CA SER A 2 -17.04 -13.91 12.64
C SER A 2 -15.62 -13.36 12.42
N ARG A 3 -14.61 -14.23 12.37
CA ARG A 3 -13.22 -13.84 12.06
C ARG A 3 -13.11 -13.11 10.72
N ALA A 4 -13.80 -13.59 9.70
CA ALA A 4 -13.83 -12.97 8.37
C ALA A 4 -14.45 -11.56 8.42
N ALA A 5 -15.60 -11.42 9.09
CA ALA A 5 -16.26 -10.12 9.24
C ALA A 5 -15.41 -9.12 10.05
N LEU A 6 -14.63 -9.60 11.02
CA LEU A 6 -13.68 -8.76 11.76
C LEU A 6 -12.52 -8.30 10.88
N GLY A 7 -11.94 -9.21 10.09
CA GLY A 7 -10.87 -8.86 9.14
C GLY A 7 -11.32 -7.81 8.14
N GLU A 8 -12.52 -7.97 7.57
CA GLU A 8 -13.10 -6.99 6.65
C GLU A 8 -13.35 -5.63 7.32
N LYS A 9 -13.88 -5.61 8.55
CA LYS A 9 -14.08 -4.38 9.32
C LYS A 9 -12.75 -3.64 9.56
N ILE A 10 -11.70 -4.38 9.92
CA ILE A 10 -10.36 -3.80 10.12
C ILE A 10 -9.80 -3.23 8.82
N CYS A 11 -9.88 -3.98 7.71
CA CYS A 11 -9.34 -3.52 6.43
C CYS A 11 -10.06 -2.27 5.91
N ARG A 12 -11.40 -2.23 6.00
CA ARG A 12 -12.19 -1.04 5.65
C ARG A 12 -11.80 0.17 6.51
N PHE A 13 -11.62 -0.04 7.83
CA PHE A 13 -11.18 1.02 8.73
C PHE A 13 -9.79 1.55 8.35
N LEU A 14 -8.82 0.66 8.07
CA LEU A 14 -7.47 1.07 7.67
C LEU A 14 -7.45 1.81 6.32
N GLY A 15 -8.27 1.39 5.36
CA GLY A 15 -8.40 2.09 4.08
C GLY A 15 -8.94 3.51 4.25
N GLU A 16 -10.01 3.67 5.04
CA GLU A 16 -10.59 4.99 5.31
C GLU A 16 -9.66 5.86 6.16
N LEU A 17 -8.99 5.29 7.16
CA LEU A 17 -7.98 6.00 7.95
C LEU A 17 -6.84 6.50 7.05
N THR A 18 -6.38 5.68 6.11
CA THR A 18 -5.37 6.08 5.12
C THR A 18 -5.86 7.28 4.31
N ARG A 19 -7.10 7.23 3.79
CA ARG A 19 -7.71 8.37 3.08
C ARG A 19 -7.72 9.63 3.93
N GLN A 20 -8.09 9.53 5.21
CA GLN A 20 -8.11 10.67 6.13
C GLN A 20 -6.72 11.24 6.41
N VAL A 21 -5.72 10.39 6.63
CA VAL A 21 -4.32 10.81 6.83
C VAL A 21 -3.81 11.56 5.60
N LEU A 22 -4.16 11.10 4.39
CA LEU A 22 -3.75 11.75 3.13
C LEU A 22 -4.40 13.12 2.90
N LEU A 23 -5.45 13.49 3.64
CA LEU A 23 -6.00 14.85 3.63
C LEU A 23 -5.13 15.83 4.43
N CYS A 24 -4.34 15.33 5.37
CA CYS A 24 -3.56 16.14 6.31
C CYS A 24 -2.04 16.01 6.09
N ALA A 25 -1.58 14.96 5.40
CA ALA A 25 -0.18 14.67 5.16
C ALA A 25 0.03 14.14 3.73
N MET A 26 1.21 14.42 3.17
CA MET A 26 1.57 13.99 1.82
C MET A 26 2.83 13.13 1.86
N PRO A 27 2.72 11.82 2.18
CA PRO A 27 3.86 10.91 2.18
C PRO A 27 4.41 10.72 0.76
N ASP A 28 5.63 10.21 0.64
CA ASP A 28 6.26 9.97 -0.68
C ASP A 28 5.74 8.70 -1.36
N ALA A 29 5.30 7.72 -0.56
CA ALA A 29 4.75 6.47 -1.05
C ALA A 29 3.78 5.85 -0.03
N LEU A 30 2.98 4.88 -0.48
CA LEU A 30 2.20 3.99 0.38
C LEU A 30 2.82 2.60 0.38
N TYR A 31 3.05 2.02 1.55
CA TYR A 31 3.36 0.60 1.69
C TYR A 31 2.19 -0.12 2.36
N LEU A 32 1.63 -1.12 1.67
CA LEU A 32 0.43 -1.83 2.06
C LEU A 32 0.75 -3.32 2.20
N SER A 33 0.64 -3.87 3.42
CA SER A 33 0.89 -5.30 3.64
C SER A 33 -0.39 -6.06 4.00
N GLY A 34 -0.56 -7.21 3.35
CA GLY A 34 -1.82 -7.94 3.30
C GLY A 34 -2.63 -7.53 2.06
N GLY A 35 -3.10 -8.53 1.31
CA GLY A 35 -3.90 -8.29 0.11
C GLY A 35 -5.20 -7.55 0.42
N ASP A 36 -5.88 -7.93 1.49
CA ASP A 36 -7.15 -7.32 1.91
C ASP A 36 -6.98 -5.84 2.29
N VAL A 37 -5.87 -5.50 2.97
CA VAL A 37 -5.54 -4.11 3.32
C VAL A 37 -5.22 -3.30 2.06
N ALA A 38 -4.45 -3.87 1.13
CA ALA A 38 -4.12 -3.22 -0.14
C ALA A 38 -5.39 -2.93 -0.97
N MET A 39 -6.30 -3.90 -1.08
CA MET A 39 -7.57 -3.76 -1.79
C MET A 39 -8.51 -2.76 -1.12
N ALA A 40 -8.66 -2.83 0.20
CA ALA A 40 -9.51 -1.89 0.94
C ALA A 40 -8.99 -0.44 0.83
N THR A 41 -7.67 -0.25 0.88
CA THR A 41 -7.05 1.06 0.70
C THR A 41 -7.22 1.56 -0.74
N ALA A 42 -6.98 0.72 -1.75
CA ALA A 42 -7.21 1.08 -3.15
C ALA A 42 -8.66 1.53 -3.38
N SER A 43 -9.63 0.77 -2.85
CA SER A 43 -11.05 1.12 -2.93
C SER A 43 -11.37 2.43 -2.21
N ALA A 44 -10.85 2.66 -1.01
CA ALA A 44 -11.09 3.88 -0.25
C ALA A 44 -10.50 5.13 -0.92
N LEU A 45 -9.39 4.96 -1.66
CA LEU A 45 -8.75 6.03 -2.43
C LEU A 45 -9.36 6.19 -3.83
N GLY A 46 -10.37 5.40 -4.20
CA GLY A 46 -11.05 5.47 -5.50
C GLY A 46 -10.23 4.89 -6.67
N ALA A 47 -9.23 4.06 -6.40
CA ALA A 47 -8.44 3.40 -7.42
C ALA A 47 -9.25 2.30 -8.12
N THR A 48 -9.11 2.20 -9.44
CA THR A 48 -9.76 1.18 -10.28
C THR A 48 -8.81 0.07 -10.72
N GLY A 49 -7.52 0.22 -10.43
CA GLY A 49 -6.50 -0.76 -10.75
C GLY A 49 -5.13 -0.40 -10.21
N PHE A 50 -4.14 -1.22 -10.56
CA PHE A 50 -2.76 -1.06 -10.15
C PHE A 50 -1.84 -1.31 -11.34
N ARG A 51 -1.07 -0.32 -11.75
CA ARG A 51 -0.02 -0.46 -12.77
C ARG A 51 1.27 -0.84 -12.07
N ILE A 52 1.74 -2.07 -12.31
CA ILE A 52 3.01 -2.56 -11.79
C ILE A 52 4.16 -1.95 -12.60
N THR A 53 5.12 -1.36 -11.90
CA THR A 53 6.35 -0.81 -12.48
C THR A 53 7.54 -1.76 -12.28
N GLY A 54 7.57 -2.46 -11.14
CA GLY A 54 8.63 -3.40 -10.82
C GLY A 54 8.42 -4.07 -9.47
N LYS A 55 9.51 -4.54 -8.88
CA LYS A 55 9.51 -5.15 -7.55
C LYS A 55 10.72 -4.72 -6.71
N VAL A 56 10.52 -4.65 -5.40
CA VAL A 56 11.54 -4.47 -4.36
C VAL A 56 11.62 -5.76 -3.53
N ALA A 57 12.76 -6.04 -2.91
CA ALA A 57 12.95 -7.17 -1.99
C ALA A 57 12.50 -8.54 -2.55
N GLN A 58 12.57 -8.70 -3.87
CA GLN A 58 12.08 -9.86 -4.65
C GLN A 58 10.59 -10.22 -4.51
N CYS A 59 9.86 -9.66 -3.53
CA CYS A 59 8.51 -10.06 -3.15
C CYS A 59 7.52 -8.89 -2.94
N VAL A 60 7.96 -7.64 -3.12
CA VAL A 60 7.13 -6.43 -2.97
C VAL A 60 6.95 -5.76 -4.33
N PRO A 61 5.87 -6.04 -5.06
CA PRO A 61 5.51 -5.24 -6.24
C PRO A 61 5.35 -3.76 -5.88
N TYR A 62 5.83 -2.89 -6.75
CA TYR A 62 5.58 -1.45 -6.65
C TYR A 62 5.11 -0.88 -7.98
N GLY A 63 4.40 0.24 -7.90
CA GLY A 63 3.88 0.95 -9.06
C GLY A 63 2.91 2.04 -8.63
N HIS A 64 1.82 2.20 -9.37
CA HIS A 64 0.86 3.28 -9.13
C HIS A 64 -0.58 2.77 -9.17
N PHE A 65 -1.43 3.34 -8.33
CA PHE A 65 -2.87 3.19 -8.52
C PHE A 65 -3.32 3.84 -9.83
N LEU A 66 -4.32 3.24 -10.47
CA LEU A 66 -5.02 3.80 -11.61
C LEU A 66 -6.29 4.50 -11.11
N GLY A 67 -6.47 5.77 -11.46
CA GLY A 67 -7.58 6.58 -10.95
C GLY A 67 -7.46 6.89 -9.46
N GLY A 68 -8.52 7.44 -8.89
CA GLY A 68 -8.56 7.81 -7.47
C GLY A 68 -7.78 9.08 -7.14
N VAL A 69 -7.62 9.33 -5.84
CA VAL A 69 -6.99 10.55 -5.30
C VAL A 69 -5.48 10.43 -5.09
N TRP A 70 -4.91 9.23 -5.25
CA TRP A 70 -3.50 8.96 -4.99
C TRP A 70 -2.70 8.72 -6.26
N SER A 71 -1.68 9.54 -6.50
CA SER A 71 -0.87 9.51 -7.73
C SER A 71 0.59 9.07 -7.53
N ARG A 72 1.06 8.95 -6.28
CA ARG A 72 2.46 8.58 -5.98
C ARG A 72 2.63 7.06 -5.90
N SER A 73 3.86 6.63 -5.64
CA SER A 73 4.23 5.21 -5.59
C SER A 73 3.42 4.46 -4.53
N VAL A 74 3.04 3.23 -4.88
CA VAL A 74 2.39 2.28 -3.99
C VAL A 74 3.16 0.97 -4.07
N MET A 75 3.48 0.42 -2.91
CA MET A 75 4.12 -0.87 -2.70
C MET A 75 3.12 -1.79 -2.03
N THR A 76 2.94 -3.00 -2.54
CA THR A 76 2.07 -4.00 -1.91
C THR A 76 2.87 -5.24 -1.57
N LYS A 77 2.62 -5.83 -0.39
CA LYS A 77 3.25 -7.09 0.01
C LYS A 77 2.21 -8.07 0.53
N ALA A 78 2.16 -9.27 -0.04
CA ALA A 78 1.32 -10.34 0.48
C ALA A 78 1.64 -10.68 1.95
N GLY A 79 0.62 -11.13 2.69
CA GLY A 79 0.80 -11.57 4.08
C GLY A 79 1.72 -12.78 4.14
N GLY A 80 2.69 -12.77 5.06
CA GLY A 80 3.65 -13.87 5.23
C GLY A 80 4.79 -13.94 4.22
N PHE A 81 4.85 -13.04 3.21
CA PHE A 81 5.98 -12.95 2.28
C PHE A 81 7.07 -11.99 2.79
N GLY A 82 8.31 -12.23 2.38
CA GLY A 82 9.48 -11.45 2.76
C GLY A 82 10.17 -11.97 4.03
N ASP A 83 11.19 -11.22 4.46
CA ASP A 83 12.00 -11.45 5.65
C ASP A 83 12.04 -10.20 6.54
N GLU A 84 12.81 -10.26 7.63
CA GLU A 84 12.98 -9.16 8.60
C GLU A 84 13.59 -7.89 7.98
N THR A 85 14.25 -7.99 6.83
CA THR A 85 14.88 -6.84 6.15
C THR A 85 13.98 -6.22 5.08
N THR A 86 12.86 -6.86 4.73
CA THR A 86 12.04 -6.48 3.58
C THR A 86 11.49 -5.06 3.67
N LEU A 87 11.00 -4.63 4.84
CA LEU A 87 10.49 -3.26 5.00
C LEU A 87 11.62 -2.24 4.92
N HIS A 88 12.80 -2.56 5.47
CA HIS A 88 13.98 -1.69 5.39
C HIS A 88 14.42 -1.49 3.93
N GLN A 89 14.43 -2.55 3.11
CA GLN A 89 14.73 -2.45 1.68
C GLN A 89 13.73 -1.57 0.93
N VAL A 90 12.45 -1.60 1.31
CA VAL A 90 11.41 -0.72 0.73
C VAL A 90 11.65 0.74 1.12
N LEU A 91 12.00 1.01 2.37
CA LEU A 91 12.31 2.38 2.82
C LEU A 91 13.50 2.96 2.06
N ASN A 92 14.60 2.20 1.96
CA ASN A 92 15.77 2.62 1.18
C ASN A 92 15.40 2.90 -0.28
N PHE A 93 14.60 2.03 -0.90
CA PHE A 93 14.12 2.25 -2.27
C PHE A 93 13.31 3.54 -2.43
N ILE A 94 12.47 3.89 -1.45
CA ILE A 94 11.69 5.15 -1.46
C ILE A 94 12.64 6.35 -1.33
N GLU A 95 13.62 6.28 -0.43
CA GLU A 95 14.59 7.35 -0.20
C GLU A 95 15.48 7.62 -1.42
N GLU A 96 15.96 6.56 -2.07
CA GLU A 96 16.73 6.64 -3.32
C GLU A 96 15.91 7.29 -4.43
N LYS A 97 14.65 6.86 -4.61
CA LYS A 97 13.72 7.40 -5.63
C LYS A 97 13.32 8.86 -5.41
N ARG A 98 13.44 9.40 -4.20
CA ARG A 98 13.20 10.83 -3.91
C ARG A 98 14.37 11.72 -4.31
N SER A 99 15.56 11.13 -4.45
CA SER A 99 16.80 11.85 -4.76
C SER A 99 17.06 11.96 -6.27
N GLU A 100 16.21 11.31 -7.09
CA GLU A 100 16.14 11.42 -8.55
C GLU A 100 15.20 12.56 -8.98
#